data_AF-A0A2M7RYH9-F1
#
_entry.id   AF-A0A2M7RYH9-F1
#
_cell.length_a   1.000
_cell.length_b   1.000
_cell.length_c   1.000
_cell.angle_alpha   90.00
_cell.angle_beta   90.00
_cell.angle_gamma   90.00
#
_symmetry.space_group_name_H-M   'P 1'
#
loop_
_entity.id
_entity.type
_entity.pdbx_description
1 polymer ?
#
loop_
_entity_poly.entity_id
_entity_poly.type
_entity_poly.pdbx_seq_one_letter_code
_entity_poly.pdbx_strand_id
1 'polypeptide(L)'
;FLALNQNIKLNPEFKKIKLVNVALGSTAGQAMLYLSADSHNHSFLKETNKTGKELPVKTASLNYFCLKQKIAKISLLKMDIEGGEHEIIKNFSEAEWALIDNLFLEVHETKLGFYQSLEKIIRPNGFSVQIFPCQFAHNLKFMLAVNKRKIKPSY
;
A
#
# COMPACT_ATOMS: atom_id res chain seq x y z
N PHE A 1 -11.43 -11.74 -4.43
CA PHE A 1 -12.64 -11.26 -3.73
C PHE A 1 -13.44 -12.37 -3.03
N LEU A 2 -13.62 -13.57 -3.62
CA LEU A 2 -14.36 -14.67 -2.98
C LEU A 2 -13.76 -15.09 -1.62
N ALA A 3 -12.44 -15.30 -1.56
CA ALA A 3 -11.74 -15.65 -0.31
C ALA A 3 -11.92 -14.59 0.80
N LEU A 4 -11.80 -13.29 0.47
CA LEU A 4 -12.02 -12.21 1.44
C LEU A 4 -13.46 -12.20 1.98
N ASN A 5 -14.46 -12.46 1.13
CA ASN A 5 -15.84 -12.58 1.58
C ASN A 5 -16.04 -13.78 2.52
N GLN A 6 -15.37 -14.91 2.26
CA GLN A 6 -15.39 -16.06 3.17
C GLN A 6 -14.76 -15.72 4.52
N ASN A 7 -13.60 -15.03 4.52
CA ASN A 7 -12.94 -14.61 5.75
C ASN A 7 -13.84 -13.70 6.61
N ILE A 8 -14.59 -12.77 6.00
CA ILE A 8 -15.54 -11.93 6.75
C ILE A 8 -16.67 -12.79 7.35
N LYS A 9 -17.21 -13.76 6.59
CA LYS A 9 -18.28 -14.65 7.09
C LYS A 9 -17.83 -15.50 8.28
N LEU A 10 -16.55 -15.89 8.31
CA LEU A 10 -15.97 -16.66 9.40
C LEU A 10 -15.76 -15.85 10.68
N ASN A 11 -15.74 -14.51 10.59
CA ASN A 11 -15.51 -13.62 11.73
C ASN A 11 -16.65 -12.60 11.88
N PRO A 12 -17.88 -13.06 12.20
CA PRO A 12 -19.11 -12.25 12.22
C PRO A 12 -19.11 -11.14 13.30
N GLU A 13 -18.22 -11.20 14.29
CA GLU A 13 -18.05 -10.18 15.32
C GLU A 13 -17.55 -8.85 14.75
N PHE A 14 -16.82 -8.85 13.62
CA PHE A 14 -16.29 -7.64 12.99
C PHE A 14 -17.30 -7.00 12.04
N LYS A 15 -18.21 -6.21 12.59
CA LYS A 15 -19.32 -5.60 11.85
C LYS A 15 -18.95 -4.40 10.96
N LYS A 16 -17.70 -3.91 11.02
CA LYS A 16 -17.25 -2.66 10.36
C LYS A 16 -16.25 -2.90 9.22
N ILE A 17 -16.32 -4.06 8.57
CA ILE A 17 -15.47 -4.38 7.41
C ILE A 17 -16.18 -3.99 6.12
N LYS A 18 -15.49 -3.23 5.26
CA LYS A 18 -15.95 -2.89 3.91
C LYS A 18 -14.94 -3.38 2.90
N LEU A 19 -15.37 -4.25 1.99
CA LEU A 19 -14.55 -4.65 0.85
C LEU A 19 -14.85 -3.73 -0.34
N VAL A 20 -13.79 -3.22 -0.96
CA VAL A 20 -13.90 -2.41 -2.18
C VAL A 20 -13.01 -3.02 -3.26
N ASN A 21 -13.61 -3.39 -4.39
CA ASN A 21 -12.88 -4.00 -5.51
C ASN A 21 -12.25 -2.91 -6.39
N VAL A 22 -11.18 -2.31 -5.88
CA VAL A 22 -10.42 -1.24 -6.54
C VAL A 22 -8.95 -1.37 -6.15
N ALA A 23 -8.06 -1.18 -7.10
CA ALA A 23 -6.63 -1.05 -6.84
C ALA A 23 -6.31 0.39 -6.43
N LEU A 24 -5.43 0.54 -5.45
CA LEU A 24 -4.85 1.85 -5.15
C LEU A 24 -3.80 2.17 -6.22
N GLY A 25 -3.90 3.32 -6.86
CA GLY A 25 -2.98 3.75 -7.92
C GLY A 25 -2.66 5.24 -7.82
N SER A 26 -1.72 5.69 -8.64
CA SER A 26 -1.35 7.12 -8.72
C SER A 26 -2.49 7.98 -9.27
N THR A 27 -3.33 7.44 -10.15
CA THR A 27 -4.49 8.11 -10.74
C THR A 27 -5.75 7.24 -10.72
N ALA A 28 -6.92 7.88 -10.77
CA ALA A 28 -8.19 7.17 -10.88
C ALA A 28 -8.50 6.81 -12.34
N GLY A 29 -9.01 5.61 -12.58
CA GLY A 29 -9.33 5.15 -13.94
C GLY A 29 -9.25 3.64 -14.08
N GLN A 30 -8.57 3.21 -15.14
CA GLN A 30 -8.23 1.81 -15.39
C GLN A 30 -6.72 1.68 -15.54
N ALA A 31 -6.13 0.69 -14.88
CA ALA A 31 -4.76 0.27 -15.11
C ALA A 31 -4.75 -1.20 -15.52
N MET A 32 -3.71 -1.58 -16.25
CA MET A 32 -3.48 -2.97 -16.61
C MET A 32 -2.68 -3.63 -15.50
N LEU A 33 -3.26 -4.64 -14.87
CA LEU A 33 -2.55 -5.53 -13.96
C LEU A 33 -1.88 -6.62 -14.79
N TYR A 34 -0.56 -6.70 -14.72
CA TYR A 34 0.21 -7.72 -15.41
C TYR A 34 0.41 -8.90 -14.46
N LEU A 35 -0.31 -10.00 -14.73
CA LEU A 35 -0.12 -11.24 -13.99
C LEU A 35 1.08 -11.99 -14.56
N SER A 36 2.17 -12.12 -13.79
CA SER A 36 3.21 -13.08 -14.14
C SER A 36 2.71 -14.53 -13.99
N ALA A 37 3.28 -15.46 -14.76
CA ALA A 37 2.95 -16.88 -14.68
C ALA A 37 3.40 -17.53 -13.35
N ASP A 38 4.33 -16.89 -12.65
CA ASP A 38 4.77 -17.27 -11.31
C ASP A 38 3.91 -16.54 -10.27
N SER A 39 3.13 -17.31 -9.50
CA SER A 39 2.09 -16.90 -8.53
C SER A 39 2.47 -15.84 -7.47
N HIS A 40 3.69 -15.32 -7.47
CA HIS A 40 4.24 -14.52 -6.39
C HIS A 40 4.54 -13.05 -6.76
N ASN A 41 4.46 -12.65 -8.04
CA ASN A 41 4.78 -11.26 -8.42
C ASN A 41 3.80 -10.73 -9.48
N HIS A 42 2.73 -10.06 -9.06
CA HIS A 42 1.82 -9.34 -9.95
C HIS A 42 2.13 -7.85 -9.87
N SER A 43 2.48 -7.22 -10.99
CA SER A 43 2.96 -5.84 -11.02
C SER A 43 2.15 -4.98 -11.99
N PHE A 44 2.13 -3.67 -11.74
CA PHE A 44 1.68 -2.66 -12.72
C PHE A 44 2.76 -2.32 -13.75
N LEU A 45 4.00 -2.78 -13.54
CA LEU A 45 5.11 -2.59 -14.47
C LEU A 45 5.11 -3.71 -15.52
N LYS A 46 5.05 -3.34 -16.80
CA LYS A 46 5.19 -4.27 -17.91
C LYS A 46 6.62 -4.83 -17.94
N GLU A 47 6.82 -6.07 -17.52
CA GLU A 47 8.05 -6.79 -17.84
C GLU A 47 8.08 -7.08 -19.34
N THR A 48 9.06 -6.55 -20.04
CA THR A 48 9.17 -6.62 -21.52
C THR A 48 9.32 -8.04 -22.06
N ASN A 49 9.56 -9.04 -21.20
CA ASN A 49 9.93 -10.41 -21.58
C ASN A 49 9.01 -11.51 -21.02
N LYS A 50 7.84 -11.19 -20.45
CA LYS A 50 6.90 -12.22 -19.95
C LYS A 50 5.51 -12.08 -20.58
N THR A 51 5.00 -13.18 -21.13
CA THR A 51 3.63 -13.35 -21.66
C THR A 51 2.63 -13.47 -20.51
N GLY A 52 2.50 -12.40 -19.72
CA GLY A 52 1.51 -12.33 -18.63
C GLY A 52 0.10 -12.06 -19.15
N LYS A 53 -0.92 -12.53 -18.43
CA LYS A 53 -2.31 -12.11 -18.69
C LYS A 53 -2.47 -10.67 -18.22
N GLU A 54 -2.94 -9.80 -19.11
CA GLU A 54 -3.28 -8.42 -18.77
C GLU A 54 -4.74 -8.37 -18.29
N LEU A 55 -4.96 -7.89 -17.07
CA LEU A 55 -6.31 -7.71 -16.53
C LEU A 55 -6.57 -6.22 -16.30
N PRO A 56 -7.59 -5.63 -16.97
CA PRO A 56 -7.99 -4.26 -16.65
C PRO A 56 -8.57 -4.22 -15.24
N VAL A 57 -7.95 -3.46 -14.36
CA VAL A 57 -8.41 -3.22 -12.99
C VAL A 57 -8.79 -1.76 -12.81
N LYS A 58 -9.85 -1.52 -12.04
CA LYS A 58 -10.23 -0.16 -11.66
C LYS A 58 -9.21 0.38 -10.65
N THR A 59 -8.69 1.57 -10.89
CA THR A 59 -7.78 2.25 -9.97
C THR A 59 -8.44 3.48 -9.32
N ALA A 60 -8.01 3.80 -8.12
CA ALA A 60 -8.34 5.03 -7.42
C ALA A 60 -7.10 5.58 -6.71
N SER A 61 -6.96 6.91 -6.67
CA SER A 61 -6.02 7.54 -5.74
C SER A 61 -6.53 7.45 -4.30
N LEU A 62 -5.62 7.57 -3.34
CA LEU A 62 -5.97 7.51 -1.92
C LEU A 62 -6.92 8.67 -1.56
N ASN A 63 -6.64 9.87 -2.06
CA ASN A 63 -7.51 11.03 -1.84
C ASN A 63 -8.93 10.79 -2.38
N TYR A 64 -9.07 10.35 -3.64
CA TYR A 64 -10.38 10.07 -4.22
C TYR A 64 -11.14 9.00 -3.43
N PHE A 65 -10.43 7.93 -3.03
CA PHE A 65 -11.00 6.88 -2.22
C PHE A 65 -11.51 7.41 -0.86
N CYS A 66 -10.70 8.20 -0.17
CA CYS A 66 -11.04 8.76 1.14
C CYS A 66 -12.24 9.71 1.05
N LEU A 67 -12.26 10.61 0.06
CA LEU A 67 -13.38 11.52 -0.18
C LEU A 67 -14.68 10.75 -0.44
N LYS A 68 -14.64 9.75 -1.32
CA LYS A 68 -15.81 8.94 -1.67
C LYS A 68 -16.35 8.13 -0.48
N GLN A 69 -15.46 7.62 0.37
CA GLN A 69 -15.82 6.84 1.56
C GLN A 69 -16.05 7.70 2.81
N LYS A 70 -15.92 9.02 2.71
CA LYS A 70 -16.00 9.98 3.83
C LYS A 70 -15.01 9.65 4.95
N ILE A 71 -13.80 9.24 4.58
CA ILE A 71 -12.70 8.96 5.50
C ILE A 71 -11.92 10.25 5.72
N ALA A 72 -12.10 10.87 6.88
CA ALA A 72 -11.38 12.08 7.26
C ALA A 72 -9.98 11.80 7.86
N LYS A 73 -9.72 10.55 8.26
CA LYS A 73 -8.50 10.16 8.96
C LYS A 73 -8.23 8.67 8.81
N ILE A 74 -6.97 8.31 8.58
CA ILE A 74 -6.50 6.93 8.53
C ILE A 74 -5.55 6.69 9.71
N SER A 75 -6.04 5.98 10.73
CA SER A 75 -5.20 5.63 11.89
C SER A 75 -4.05 4.68 11.52
N LEU A 76 -4.28 3.78 10.57
CA LEU A 76 -3.27 2.86 10.04
C LEU A 76 -3.57 2.57 8.58
N LEU A 77 -2.59 2.79 7.71
CA LEU A 77 -2.57 2.31 6.34
C LEU A 77 -1.59 1.13 6.26
N LYS A 78 -2.10 -0.09 6.06
CA LYS A 78 -1.26 -1.26 5.71
C LYS A 78 -1.18 -1.36 4.20
N MET A 79 0.02 -1.56 3.67
CA MET A 79 0.25 -1.80 2.24
C MET A 79 1.12 -3.03 2.07
N ASP A 80 0.57 -3.99 1.36
CA ASP A 80 1.19 -5.25 0.98
C ASP A 80 0.65 -5.57 -0.42
N ILE A 81 1.37 -5.09 -1.43
CA ILE A 81 0.90 -5.05 -2.82
C ILE A 81 2.00 -5.50 -3.80
N GLU A 82 2.93 -6.31 -3.32
CA GLU A 82 3.93 -7.03 -4.13
C GLU A 82 4.80 -6.11 -5.02
N GLY A 83 5.31 -5.00 -4.46
CA GLY A 83 6.29 -4.14 -5.15
C GLY A 83 5.72 -2.85 -5.76
N GLY A 84 4.41 -2.64 -5.66
CA GLY A 84 3.74 -1.40 -6.09
C GLY A 84 3.88 -0.21 -5.11
N GLU A 85 4.49 -0.43 -3.94
CA GLU A 85 4.45 0.52 -2.81
C GLU A 85 5.10 1.86 -3.18
N HIS A 86 6.25 1.80 -3.85
CA HIS A 86 7.02 2.97 -4.22
C HIS A 86 6.30 3.85 -5.25
N GLU A 87 5.55 3.26 -6.19
CA GLU A 87 4.81 4.04 -7.17
C GLU A 87 3.68 4.84 -6.53
N ILE A 88 3.01 4.27 -5.52
CA ILE A 88 1.93 4.96 -4.82
C ILE A 88 2.51 6.02 -3.89
N ILE A 89 3.51 5.66 -3.08
CA ILE A 89 4.09 6.55 -2.05
C ILE A 89 4.76 7.78 -2.67
N LYS A 90 5.48 7.62 -3.78
CA LYS A 90 6.13 8.77 -4.46
C LYS A 90 5.12 9.79 -5.01
N ASN A 91 3.87 9.38 -5.22
CA ASN A 91 2.81 10.20 -5.80
C ASN A 91 1.80 10.72 -4.76
N PHE A 92 2.01 10.46 -3.47
CA PHE A 92 1.18 11.04 -2.42
C PHE A 92 1.32 12.55 -2.38
N SER A 93 0.19 13.23 -2.47
CA SER A 93 0.05 14.65 -2.20
C SER A 93 0.21 14.97 -0.70
N GLU A 94 0.48 16.23 -0.37
CA GLU A 94 0.52 16.68 1.03
C GLU A 94 -0.77 16.40 1.80
N ALA A 95 -1.92 16.51 1.12
CA ALA A 95 -3.22 16.19 1.68
C ALA A 95 -3.35 14.70 2.04
N GLU A 96 -2.83 13.80 1.20
CA GLU A 96 -2.81 12.36 1.47
C GLU A 96 -1.89 12.02 2.65
N TRP A 97 -0.71 12.63 2.71
CA TRP A 97 0.18 12.49 3.88
C TRP A 97 -0.48 12.97 5.17
N ALA A 98 -1.25 14.05 5.11
CA ALA A 98 -1.96 14.59 6.27
C ALA A 98 -3.11 13.69 6.75
N LEU A 99 -3.67 12.80 5.91
CA LEU A 99 -4.72 11.86 6.34
C LEU A 99 -4.20 10.74 7.23
N ILE A 100 -2.93 10.34 7.06
CA ILE A 100 -2.36 9.12 7.63
C ILE A 100 -1.67 9.40 8.97
N ASP A 101 -1.99 8.62 9.99
CA ASP A 101 -1.28 8.62 11.27
C ASP A 101 -0.12 7.62 11.26
N ASN A 102 -0.38 6.41 10.78
CA ASN A 102 0.62 5.33 10.74
C ASN A 102 0.56 4.63 9.38
N LEU A 103 1.73 4.27 8.86
CA LEU A 103 1.90 3.52 7.63
C LEU A 103 2.72 2.26 7.93
N PHE A 104 2.22 1.10 7.51
CA PHE A 104 2.92 -0.17 7.61
C PHE A 104 3.07 -0.76 6.22
N LEU A 105 4.30 -1.02 5.79
CA LEU A 105 4.62 -1.50 4.45
C LEU A 105 5.33 -2.84 4.51
N GLU A 106 4.91 -3.75 3.64
CA GLU A 106 5.67 -4.95 3.27
C GLU A 106 6.52 -4.61 2.05
N VAL A 107 7.79 -4.31 2.30
CA VAL A 107 8.73 -3.81 1.29
C VAL A 107 9.48 -4.99 0.68
N HIS A 108 9.05 -5.36 -0.51
CA HIS A 108 9.69 -6.35 -1.35
C HIS A 108 10.90 -5.72 -2.05
N GLU A 109 12.10 -6.21 -1.76
CA GLU A 109 13.36 -5.71 -2.31
C GLU A 109 13.52 -6.15 -3.77
N THR A 110 12.76 -5.51 -4.66
CA THR A 110 12.77 -5.75 -6.10
C THR A 110 14.03 -5.19 -6.78
N LYS A 111 14.66 -4.20 -6.14
CA LYS A 111 15.92 -3.57 -6.57
C LYS A 111 16.75 -3.17 -5.36
N LEU A 112 18.08 -3.21 -5.51
CA LEU A 112 19.00 -2.71 -4.49
C LEU A 112 18.67 -1.25 -4.16
N GLY A 113 18.49 -0.93 -2.88
CA GLY A 113 18.23 0.45 -2.45
C GLY A 113 16.75 0.85 -2.34
N PHE A 114 15.81 -0.06 -2.61
CA PHE A 114 14.38 0.27 -2.70
C PHE A 114 13.76 0.79 -1.39
N TYR A 115 14.13 0.20 -0.26
CA TYR A 115 13.61 0.68 1.04
C TYR A 115 14.22 2.04 1.42
N GLN A 116 15.47 2.32 1.04
CA GLN A 116 16.09 3.61 1.29
C GLN A 116 15.44 4.73 0.47
N SER A 117 14.96 4.45 -0.75
CA SER A 117 14.23 5.46 -1.52
C SER A 117 12.87 5.78 -0.89
N LEU A 118 12.15 4.77 -0.40
CA LEU A 118 10.91 4.97 0.38
C LEU A 118 11.17 5.81 1.63
N GLU A 119 12.22 5.50 2.38
CA GLU A 119 12.60 6.25 3.59
C GLU A 119 12.87 7.74 3.28
N LYS A 120 13.57 8.01 2.17
CA LYS A 120 13.85 9.38 1.69
C LYS A 120 12.61 10.16 1.31
N ILE A 121 11.53 9.49 0.90
CA ILE A 121 10.24 10.12 0.57
C ILE A 121 9.41 10.33 1.85
N ILE A 122 9.37 9.33 2.73
CA ILE A 122 8.46 9.31 3.89
C ILE A 122 8.93 10.27 4.99
N ARG A 123 10.23 10.33 5.29
CA ARG A 123 10.76 11.14 6.41
C ARG A 123 10.52 12.64 6.26
N PRO A 124 10.79 13.28 5.09
CA PRO A 124 10.51 14.71 4.89
C PRO A 124 9.03 15.05 5.06
N ASN A 125 8.14 14.08 4.79
CA ASN A 125 6.71 14.19 5.05
C ASN A 125 6.34 14.00 6.54
N GLY A 126 7.26 14.26 7.48
CA GLY A 126 6.97 14.36 8.92
C GLY A 126 6.73 13.02 9.62
N PHE A 127 7.13 11.90 9.01
CA PHE A 127 7.07 10.58 9.63
C PHE A 127 8.43 10.18 10.23
N SER A 128 8.43 9.48 11.38
CA SER A 128 9.54 8.60 11.73
C SER A 128 9.43 7.32 10.90
N VAL A 129 10.55 6.64 10.67
CA VAL A 129 10.59 5.36 9.96
C VAL A 129 11.45 4.38 10.77
N GLN A 130 10.92 3.19 10.97
CA GLN A 130 11.59 2.01 11.53
C GLN A 130 11.49 0.87 10.51
N ILE A 131 12.58 0.13 10.33
CA ILE A 131 12.68 -0.97 9.37
C ILE A 131 13.06 -2.24 10.11
N PHE A 132 12.34 -3.31 9.84
CA PHE A 132 12.54 -4.62 10.45
C PHE A 132 12.80 -5.66 9.34
N PRO A 133 13.83 -6.50 9.48
CA PRO A 133 14.04 -7.60 8.53
C PRO A 133 12.95 -8.67 8.70
N CYS A 134 12.50 -9.28 7.60
CA CYS A 134 11.74 -10.52 7.69
C CYS A 134 12.70 -11.69 7.98
N GLN A 135 12.43 -12.44 9.05
CA GLN A 135 13.26 -13.59 9.45
C GLN A 135 13.14 -14.78 8.49
N PHE A 136 12.08 -14.82 7.68
CA PHE A 136 11.75 -15.94 6.80
C PHE A 136 12.09 -15.67 5.32
N ALA A 137 12.31 -14.40 4.94
CA ALA A 137 12.56 -14.01 3.57
C ALA A 137 13.54 -12.84 3.51
N HIS A 138 14.74 -13.07 2.97
CA HIS A 138 15.81 -12.07 2.93
C HIS A 138 15.48 -10.86 2.05
N ASN A 139 14.59 -11.02 1.08
CA ASN A 139 14.12 -9.98 0.16
C ASN A 139 12.90 -9.22 0.70
N LEU A 140 12.42 -9.52 1.91
CA LEU A 140 11.28 -8.85 2.51
C LEU A 140 11.71 -8.06 3.76
N LYS A 141 11.28 -6.80 3.82
CA LYS A 141 11.45 -5.93 4.98
C LYS A 141 10.12 -5.32 5.37
N PHE A 142 9.87 -5.19 6.66
CA PHE A 142 8.74 -4.43 7.16
C PHE A 142 9.16 -3.01 7.46
N MET A 143 8.36 -2.04 7.04
CA MET A 143 8.58 -0.63 7.35
C MET A 143 7.39 -0.09 8.13
N LEU A 144 7.64 0.41 9.34
CA LEU A 144 6.67 1.15 10.14
C LEU A 144 7.03 2.63 10.09
N ALA A 145 6.08 3.47 9.67
CA ALA A 145 6.22 4.90 9.71
C ALA A 145 5.12 5.56 10.54
N VAL A 146 5.52 6.45 11.46
CA VAL A 146 4.61 7.10 12.42
C VAL A 146 4.63 8.62 12.20
N ASN A 147 3.47 9.22 12.00
CA ASN A 147 3.34 10.65 11.75
C ASN A 147 3.63 11.45 13.02
N LYS A 148 4.83 12.04 13.10
CA LYS A 148 5.27 12.78 14.29
C LYS A 148 4.47 14.05 14.51
N ARG A 149 3.83 14.59 13.47
CA ARG A 149 2.99 15.80 13.57
C ARG A 149 1.69 15.54 14.34
N LYS A 150 1.32 14.27 14.54
CA LYS A 150 0.06 13.86 15.19
C LYS A 150 0.24 13.16 16.53
N ILE A 151 1.48 12.94 16.96
CA ILE A 151 1.77 12.41 18.29
C ILE A 151 1.40 13.51 19.30
N LYS A 152 0.38 13.26 20.12
CA LYS A 152 0.09 14.15 21.25
C LYS A 152 1.28 14.09 22.21
N PRO A 153 1.75 15.23 22.76
CA PRO A 153 2.69 15.21 23.86
C PRO A 153 2.13 14.35 25.00
N SER A 154 2.93 13.42 25.50
CA SER A 154 2.65 12.72 26.75
C SER A 154 2.77 13.77 27.86
N TYR A 155 1.63 14.22 28.40
CA TYR A 155 1.58 14.97 29.65
C TYR A 155 1.54 14.00 30.83
#